data_AF-A0A100IPA0-F1
#
_entry.id   AF-A0A100IPA0-F1
#
_cell.length_a   1.000
_cell.length_b   1.000
_cell.length_c   1.000
_cell.angle_alpha   90.00
_cell.angle_beta   90.00
_cell.angle_gamma   90.00
#
_symmetry.space_group_name_H-M   'P 1'
#
loop_
_entity.id
_entity.type
_entity.pdbx_description
1 polymer ?
#
loop_
_entity_poly.entity_id
_entity_poly.type
_entity_poly.pdbx_seq_one_letter_code
_entity_poly.pdbx_strand_id
1 'polypeptide(L)'
;MASSSVSLKASAFSFVVLSVGHTLGGTQWTAEPAYRTIAGTKPWALGIVGWFQGSAFLFTTGILHYQWARNPRALQEPTNKAIAIILNAALWASSAWYFKHGINENGWAVGAAAAWQAWSVVRAWLKY
;
A
#
# COMPACT_ATOMS: atom_id res chain seq x y z
N MET A 1 -0.05 28.24 10.03
CA MET A 1 -0.55 26.92 9.57
C MET A 1 0.47 26.31 8.61
N ALA A 2 0.87 25.05 8.79
CA ALA A 2 1.80 24.40 7.85
C ALA A 2 1.15 24.32 6.45
N SER A 3 1.89 24.67 5.40
CA SER A 3 1.40 24.58 4.03
C SER A 3 1.10 23.11 3.70
N SER A 4 -0.11 22.80 3.23
CA SER A 4 -0.50 21.43 2.92
C SER A 4 0.29 20.87 1.72
N SER A 5 0.58 19.57 1.69
CA SER A 5 1.33 18.94 0.59
C SER A 5 0.42 18.31 -0.46
N VAL A 6 0.39 18.88 -1.68
CA VAL A 6 -0.39 18.35 -2.81
C VAL A 6 0.06 16.94 -3.22
N SER A 7 1.37 16.67 -3.21
CA SER A 7 1.89 15.33 -3.55
C SER A 7 1.42 14.27 -2.55
N LEU A 8 1.43 14.58 -1.25
CA LEU A 8 0.92 13.67 -0.22
C LEU A 8 -0.60 13.50 -0.30
N LYS A 9 -1.38 14.53 -0.66
CA LYS A 9 -2.83 14.39 -0.92
C LYS A 9 -3.12 13.47 -2.10
N ALA A 10 -2.41 13.68 -3.21
CA ALA A 10 -2.56 12.82 -4.39
C ALA A 10 -2.15 11.38 -4.06
N SER A 11 -1.06 11.18 -3.32
CA SER A 11 -0.63 9.88 -2.83
C SER A 11 -1.63 9.21 -1.89
N ALA A 12 -2.20 9.96 -0.94
CA ALA A 12 -3.26 9.47 -0.07
C ALA A 12 -4.44 8.93 -0.89
N PHE A 13 -4.91 9.71 -1.87
CA PHE A 13 -6.00 9.29 -2.75
C PHE A 13 -5.65 8.04 -3.56
N SER A 14 -4.46 7.98 -4.16
CA SER A 14 -3.98 6.80 -4.90
C SER A 14 -3.99 5.53 -4.04
N PHE A 15 -3.57 5.62 -2.78
CA PHE A 15 -3.58 4.47 -1.87
C PHE A 15 -4.98 4.02 -1.47
N VAL A 16 -5.93 4.94 -1.33
CA VAL A 16 -7.35 4.59 -1.12
C VAL A 16 -7.91 3.88 -2.34
N VAL A 17 -7.68 4.40 -3.55
CA VAL A 17 -8.10 3.74 -4.80
C VAL A 17 -7.48 2.36 -4.92
N LEU A 18 -6.18 2.23 -4.64
CA LEU A 18 -5.47 0.95 -4.69
C LEU A 18 -6.00 -0.03 -3.64
N SER A 19 -6.35 0.41 -2.43
CA SER A 19 -6.97 -0.43 -1.40
C SER A 19 -8.32 -0.98 -1.85
N VAL A 20 -9.17 -0.14 -2.46
CA VAL A 20 -10.47 -0.58 -3.01
C VAL A 20 -10.24 -1.57 -4.15
N GLY A 21 -9.37 -1.25 -5.11
CA GLY A 21 -9.03 -2.14 -6.22
C GLY A 21 -8.47 -3.49 -5.74
N HIS A 22 -7.58 -3.48 -4.76
CA HIS A 22 -7.03 -4.68 -4.14
C HIS A 22 -8.14 -5.50 -3.46
N THR A 23 -9.05 -4.87 -2.72
CA THR A 23 -10.21 -5.54 -2.11
C THR A 23 -11.07 -6.25 -3.15
N LEU A 24 -11.39 -5.56 -4.25
CA LEU A 24 -12.17 -6.12 -5.36
C LEU A 24 -11.44 -7.28 -6.05
N GLY A 25 -10.13 -7.15 -6.29
CA GLY A 25 -9.31 -8.24 -6.85
C GLY A 25 -9.34 -9.50 -5.97
N GLY A 26 -9.38 -9.32 -4.65
CA GLY A 26 -9.56 -10.43 -3.71
C GLY A 26 -10.89 -11.13 -3.87
N THR A 27 -11.98 -10.37 -4.01
CA THR A 27 -13.30 -10.96 -4.27
C THR A 27 -13.36 -11.73 -5.59
N GLN A 28 -12.61 -11.30 -6.62
CA GLN A 28 -12.53 -11.99 -7.90
C GLN A 28 -11.73 -13.30 -7.82
N TRP A 29 -10.51 -13.27 -7.29
CA TRP A 29 -9.67 -14.47 -7.11
C TRP A 29 -10.41 -15.50 -6.28
N THR A 30 -11.10 -15.06 -5.22
CA THR A 30 -11.71 -16.00 -4.25
C THR A 30 -12.98 -16.64 -4.77
N ALA A 31 -13.53 -16.11 -5.87
CA ALA A 31 -14.61 -16.74 -6.61
C ALA A 31 -14.13 -17.90 -7.51
N GLU A 32 -12.83 -18.03 -7.78
CA GLU A 32 -12.30 -19.09 -8.64
C GLU A 32 -12.56 -20.49 -8.06
N PRO A 33 -12.87 -21.51 -8.92
CA PRO A 33 -13.12 -22.87 -8.46
C PRO A 33 -11.98 -23.47 -7.63
N ALA A 34 -10.73 -23.13 -7.95
CA ALA A 34 -9.55 -23.59 -7.22
C ALA A 34 -9.59 -23.20 -5.73
N TYR A 35 -10.15 -22.02 -5.41
CA TYR A 35 -10.32 -21.55 -4.04
C TYR A 35 -11.39 -22.31 -3.26
N ARG A 36 -12.38 -22.88 -3.96
CA ARG A 36 -13.39 -23.76 -3.34
C ARG A 36 -12.79 -25.11 -2.98
N THR A 37 -11.92 -25.66 -3.82
CA THR A 37 -11.26 -26.95 -3.58
C THR A 37 -10.44 -26.96 -2.30
N ILE A 38 -9.79 -25.84 -1.98
CA ILE A 38 -8.96 -25.70 -0.77
C ILE A 38 -9.69 -25.09 0.43
N ALA A 39 -11.02 -24.89 0.35
CA ALA A 39 -11.78 -24.20 1.40
C ALA A 39 -11.61 -24.88 2.77
N GLY A 40 -11.47 -24.08 3.82
CA GLY A 40 -11.27 -24.55 5.20
C GLY A 40 -9.84 -25.04 5.51
N THR A 41 -8.94 -25.09 4.54
CA THR A 41 -7.53 -25.44 4.78
C THR A 41 -6.72 -24.24 5.26
N LYS A 42 -5.55 -24.50 5.86
CA LYS A 42 -4.61 -23.45 6.27
C LYS A 42 -4.16 -22.54 5.10
N PRO A 43 -3.77 -23.05 3.92
CA PRO A 43 -3.46 -22.20 2.77
C PRO A 43 -4.60 -21.28 2.35
N TRP A 44 -5.84 -21.78 2.36
CA TRP A 44 -7.02 -20.97 2.08
C TRP A 44 -7.17 -19.84 3.10
N ALA A 45 -7.16 -20.16 4.40
CA ALA A 45 -7.32 -19.14 5.44
C ALA A 45 -6.23 -18.06 5.38
N LEU A 46 -4.96 -18.47 5.22
CA LEU A 46 -3.83 -17.53 5.12
C LEU A 46 -3.88 -16.68 3.84
N GLY A 47 -4.31 -17.24 2.71
CA GLY A 47 -4.49 -16.50 1.46
C GLY A 47 -5.58 -15.44 1.57
N ILE A 48 -6.76 -15.82 2.09
CA ILE A 48 -7.88 -14.90 2.31
C ILE A 48 -7.49 -13.77 3.27
N VAL A 49 -7.03 -14.13 4.48
CA VAL A 49 -6.70 -13.15 5.51
C VAL A 49 -5.55 -12.26 5.05
N GLY A 50 -4.50 -12.83 4.46
CA GLY A 50 -3.36 -12.06 3.95
C GLY A 50 -3.77 -11.04 2.90
N TRP A 51 -4.72 -11.39 2.02
CA TRP A 51 -5.21 -10.47 1.01
C TRP A 51 -5.97 -9.27 1.60
N PHE A 52 -6.90 -9.52 2.54
CA PHE A 52 -7.66 -8.43 3.17
C PHE A 52 -6.81 -7.62 4.15
N GLN A 53 -5.81 -8.22 4.80
CA GLN A 53 -4.78 -7.49 5.55
C GLN A 53 -3.98 -6.55 4.63
N GLY A 54 -3.59 -7.01 3.43
CA GLY A 54 -2.97 -6.15 2.42
C GLY A 54 -3.85 -4.97 2.01
N SER A 55 -5.16 -5.20 1.87
CA SER A 55 -6.14 -4.15 1.56
C SER A 55 -6.22 -3.09 2.67
N ALA A 56 -6.27 -3.52 3.93
CA ALA A 56 -6.26 -2.62 5.10
C ALA A 56 -4.92 -1.88 5.25
N PHE A 57 -3.79 -2.53 4.94
CA PHE A 57 -2.46 -1.92 4.91
C PHE A 57 -2.39 -0.76 3.91
N LEU A 58 -2.90 -0.97 2.69
CA LEU A 58 -2.97 0.08 1.66
C LEU A 58 -3.86 1.25 2.11
N PHE A 59 -5.02 0.97 2.71
CA PHE A 59 -5.91 2.01 3.22
C PHE A 59 -5.26 2.83 4.34
N THR A 60 -4.63 2.15 5.30
CA THR A 60 -3.91 2.79 6.41
C THR A 60 -2.76 3.67 5.89
N THR A 61 -2.06 3.22 4.86
CA THR A 61 -1.03 4.03 4.17
C THR A 61 -1.65 5.31 3.57
N GLY A 62 -2.82 5.21 2.95
CA GLY A 62 -3.57 6.37 2.46
C GLY A 62 -3.94 7.37 3.57
N ILE A 63 -4.42 6.87 4.71
CA ILE A 63 -4.74 7.70 5.89
C ILE A 63 -3.49 8.42 6.42
N LEU A 64 -2.37 7.70 6.55
CA LEU A 64 -1.10 8.29 6.99
C LEU A 64 -0.64 9.40 6.04
N HIS A 65 -0.72 9.16 4.73
CA HIS A 65 -0.39 10.17 3.73
C HIS A 65 -1.31 11.39 3.82
N TYR A 66 -2.60 11.21 4.11
CA TYR A 66 -3.53 12.31 4.35
C TYR A 66 -3.17 13.10 5.61
N GLN A 67 -2.80 12.41 6.70
CA GLN A 67 -2.34 13.04 7.94
C GLN A 67 -1.07 13.87 7.70
N TRP A 68 -0.06 13.29 7.05
CA TRP A 68 1.17 13.99 6.67
C TRP A 68 0.91 15.12 5.67
N ALA A 69 -0.11 15.01 4.80
CA ALA A 69 -0.47 16.09 3.90
C ALA A 69 -0.99 17.33 4.64
N ARG A 70 -1.69 17.15 5.78
CA ARG A 70 -2.19 18.23 6.64
C ARG A 70 -1.09 18.84 7.51
N ASN A 71 -0.12 18.04 7.94
CA ASN A 71 1.07 18.52 8.65
C ASN A 71 2.35 17.86 8.10
N PRO A 72 2.93 18.39 7.01
CA PRO A 72 4.09 17.77 6.38
C PRO A 72 5.35 17.76 7.25
N ARG A 73 5.45 18.66 8.22
CA ARG A 73 6.57 18.68 9.19
C ARG A 73 6.59 17.46 10.09
N ALA A 74 5.47 16.74 10.25
CA ALA A 74 5.44 15.49 11.00
C ALA A 74 6.42 14.44 10.42
N LEU A 75 6.68 14.49 9.11
CA LEU A 75 7.66 13.62 8.45
C LEU A 75 9.11 13.95 8.80
N GLN A 76 9.39 15.03 9.56
CA GLN A 76 10.73 15.28 10.10
C GLN A 76 11.02 14.47 11.36
N GLU A 77 9.98 14.06 12.08
CA GLU A 77 10.10 13.22 13.27
C GLU A 77 10.66 11.83 12.89
N PRO A 78 11.67 11.31 13.64
CA PRO A 78 12.29 10.02 13.36
C PRO A 78 11.28 8.87 13.23
N THR A 79 10.23 8.87 14.06
CA THR A 79 9.20 7.83 14.03
C THR A 79 8.39 7.84 12.73
N ASN A 80 8.00 9.02 12.23
CA ASN A 80 7.29 9.09 10.94
C ASN A 80 8.19 8.73 9.76
N LYS A 81 9.50 9.06 9.84
CA LYS A 81 10.49 8.60 8.84
C LYS A 81 10.58 7.07 8.84
N ALA A 82 10.69 6.46 10.01
CA ALA A 82 10.74 5.01 10.15
C ALA A 82 9.48 4.34 9.59
N ILE A 83 8.29 4.86 9.91
CA ILE A 83 7.02 4.37 9.35
C ILE A 83 7.06 4.44 7.81
N ALA A 84 7.41 5.58 7.22
CA ALA A 84 7.45 5.72 5.76
C ALA A 84 8.45 4.76 5.09
N ILE A 85 9.62 4.56 5.69
CA ILE A 85 10.63 3.60 5.21
C ILE A 85 10.10 2.16 5.26
N ILE A 86 9.48 1.76 6.39
CA ILE A 86 8.93 0.41 6.57
C ILE A 86 7.81 0.15 5.56
N LEU A 87 6.88 1.10 5.39
CA LEU A 87 5.79 1.00 4.42
C LEU A 87 6.36 0.84 2.99
N ASN A 88 7.36 1.64 2.63
CA ASN A 88 7.97 1.58 1.31
C ASN A 88 8.71 0.26 1.05
N ALA A 89 9.47 -0.21 2.04
CA ALA A 89 10.17 -1.48 1.96
C ALA A 89 9.18 -2.65 1.80
N ALA A 90 8.06 -2.64 2.53
CA ALA A 90 7.01 -3.64 2.39
C ALA A 90 6.39 -3.64 1.00
N LEU A 91 6.13 -2.46 0.42
CA LEU A 91 5.60 -2.33 -0.95
C LEU A 91 6.59 -2.88 -1.98
N TRP A 92 7.88 -2.52 -1.90
CA TRP A 92 8.91 -3.03 -2.81
C TRP A 92 9.11 -4.54 -2.68
N ALA A 93 9.18 -5.05 -1.45
CA ALA A 93 9.29 -6.48 -1.20
C ALA A 93 8.10 -7.25 -1.80
N SER A 94 6.88 -6.72 -1.63
CA SER A 94 5.66 -7.30 -2.20
C SER A 94 5.69 -7.28 -3.73
N SER A 95 6.07 -6.15 -4.34
CA SER A 95 6.18 -6.01 -5.80
C SER A 95 7.20 -7.01 -6.38
N ALA A 96 8.39 -7.11 -5.79
CA ALA A 96 9.41 -8.07 -6.19
C ALA A 96 8.92 -9.52 -6.03
N TRP A 97 8.20 -9.82 -4.94
CA TRP A 97 7.64 -11.14 -4.71
C TRP A 97 6.59 -11.51 -5.75
N TYR A 98 5.70 -10.57 -6.11
CA TYR A 98 4.69 -10.79 -7.15
C TYR A 98 5.33 -11.07 -8.52
N PHE A 99 6.32 -10.28 -8.93
CA PHE A 99 7.05 -10.53 -10.18
C PHE A 99 7.76 -11.88 -10.18
N LYS A 100 8.41 -12.25 -9.07
CA LYS A 100 9.07 -13.56 -8.93
C LYS A 100 8.13 -14.74 -9.15
N HIS A 101 6.84 -14.59 -8.84
CA HIS A 101 5.83 -15.64 -8.96
C HIS A 101 4.87 -15.43 -10.14
N GLY A 102 5.19 -14.53 -11.08
CA GLY A 102 4.42 -14.31 -12.30
C GLY A 102 3.12 -13.52 -12.14
N ILE A 103 2.85 -12.95 -10.96
CA ILE A 103 1.65 -12.14 -10.68
C ILE A 103 1.93 -10.68 -11.07
N ASN A 104 2.20 -10.47 -12.36
CA ASN A 104 2.80 -9.23 -12.86
C ASN A 104 1.90 -8.00 -12.67
N GLU A 105 0.58 -8.15 -12.74
CA GLU A 105 -0.37 -7.04 -12.54
C GLU A 105 -0.24 -6.45 -11.14
N ASN A 106 -0.24 -7.30 -10.10
CA ASN A 106 0.01 -6.89 -8.72
C ASN A 106 1.42 -6.34 -8.54
N GLY A 107 2.41 -6.96 -9.20
CA GLY A 107 3.79 -6.48 -9.21
C GLY A 107 3.88 -5.02 -9.64
N TRP A 108 3.26 -4.68 -10.77
CA TRP A 108 3.20 -3.31 -11.29
C TRP A 108 2.42 -2.36 -10.40
N ALA A 109 1.22 -2.76 -9.96
CA ALA A 109 0.36 -1.91 -9.14
C ALA A 109 1.05 -1.51 -7.82
N VAL A 110 1.64 -2.47 -7.11
CA VAL A 110 2.31 -2.23 -5.83
C VAL A 110 3.66 -1.55 -6.03
N GLY A 111 4.39 -1.86 -7.10
CA GLY A 111 5.66 -1.20 -7.43
C GLY A 111 5.48 0.29 -7.78
N ALA A 112 4.45 0.62 -8.56
CA ALA A 112 4.08 2.00 -8.85
C ALA A 112 3.68 2.75 -7.57
N ALA A 113 2.92 2.10 -6.67
CA ALA A 113 2.60 2.66 -5.37
C ALA A 113 3.84 2.90 -4.51
N ALA A 114 4.81 1.98 -4.52
CA ALA A 114 6.10 2.13 -3.84
C ALA A 114 6.86 3.36 -4.36
N ALA A 115 6.99 3.51 -5.67
CA ALA A 115 7.63 4.67 -6.28
C ALA A 115 6.91 5.98 -5.91
N TRP A 116 5.57 5.99 -5.98
CA TRP A 116 4.76 7.16 -5.66
C TRP A 116 4.82 7.58 -4.19
N GLN A 117 4.82 6.60 -3.28
CA GLN A 117 5.06 6.80 -1.86
C GLN A 117 6.41 7.47 -1.63
N ALA A 118 7.47 6.87 -2.18
CA ALA A 118 8.85 7.32 -1.95
C ALA A 118 9.04 8.75 -2.44
N TRP A 119 8.60 9.04 -3.67
CA TRP A 119 8.66 10.37 -4.23
C TRP A 119 7.90 11.40 -3.38
N SER A 120 6.67 11.08 -2.95
CA SER A 120 5.84 12.00 -2.18
C SER A 120 6.43 12.32 -0.81
N VAL A 121 7.00 11.31 -0.14
CA VAL A 121 7.64 11.43 1.18
C VAL A 121 8.96 12.16 1.09
N VAL A 122 9.86 11.77 0.19
CA VAL A 122 11.16 12.43 0.01
C VAL A 122 10.99 13.89 -0.37
N ARG A 123 10.03 14.20 -1.26
CA ARG A 123 9.69 15.58 -1.60
C ARG A 123 9.23 16.39 -0.38
N ALA A 124 8.50 15.77 0.54
CA ALA A 124 8.11 16.43 1.78
C ALA A 124 9.30 16.62 2.73
N TRP A 125 10.19 15.63 2.84
CA TRP A 125 11.42 15.74 3.64
C TRP A 125 12.34 16.87 3.21
N LEU A 126 12.48 17.08 1.90
CA LEU A 126 13.35 18.12 1.34
C LEU A 126 12.73 19.52 1.43
N LYS A 127 11.39 19.62 1.48
CA LYS A 127 10.68 20.90 1.40
C LYS A 127 10.42 21.55 2.77
N TYR A 128 10.20 20.75 3.82
CA TYR A 128 9.63 21.23 5.10
C TYR A 128 10.55 21.02 6.28
#